data_AF-A0A2T1FW89-F1
#
_entry.id   AF-A0A2T1FW89-F1
#
_cell.length_a   1.000
_cell.length_b   1.000
_cell.length_c   1.000
_cell.angle_alpha   90.00
_cell.angle_beta   90.00
_cell.angle_gamma   90.00
#
_symmetry.space_group_name_H-M   'P 1'
#
loop_
_entity.id
_entity.type
_entity.pdbx_description
1 polymer ?
#
loop_
_entity_poly.entity_id
_entity_poly.type
_entity_poly.pdbx_seq_one_letter_code
_entity_poly.pdbx_strand_id
1 'polypeptide(L)'
;MSANISYSPDLDKVPEIFTRHLGTWKGEFIKTDTRGHFDRSFFGSFSTWIEGSHYRQVNNYEYSDGSRLQLNFEGEFENRIVNFFSNSYSDFSAIAWDAGHETICYRSTKTQDNALITFVETITLLSENHRVRSTQAFKNGVFDGISFIEEKRIN
;
A
#
# COMPACT_ATOMS: atom_id res chain seq x y z
N MET A 1 10.55 14.87 18.21
CA MET A 1 11.28 15.55 17.13
C MET A 1 10.81 14.90 15.84
N SER A 2 9.95 15.56 15.06
CA SER A 2 9.61 15.09 13.71
C SER A 2 10.86 15.27 12.86
N ALA A 3 11.39 14.19 12.30
CA ALA A 3 12.41 14.30 11.27
C ALA A 3 11.82 15.16 10.14
N ASN A 4 12.54 16.18 9.67
CA ASN A 4 12.16 16.89 8.46
C ASN A 4 12.33 15.90 7.31
N ILE A 5 11.23 15.24 6.93
CA ILE A 5 11.26 14.31 5.81
C ILE A 5 11.29 15.14 4.53
N SER A 6 12.44 15.13 3.86
CA SER A 6 12.63 15.80 2.59
C SER A 6 12.08 14.91 1.48
N TYR A 7 11.15 15.45 0.71
CA TYR A 7 10.66 14.82 -0.51
C TYR A 7 11.44 15.39 -1.69
N SER A 8 12.27 14.58 -2.34
CA SER A 8 13.04 15.01 -3.52
C SER A 8 12.97 13.96 -4.63
N PRO A 9 11.77 13.69 -5.19
CA PRO A 9 11.60 12.71 -6.25
C PRO A 9 12.27 13.14 -7.57
N ASP A 10 12.85 12.17 -8.28
CA ASP A 10 13.33 12.33 -9.66
C ASP A 10 12.13 12.23 -10.61
N LEU A 11 11.61 13.38 -11.06
CA LEU A 11 10.37 13.46 -11.85
C LEU A 11 10.46 12.83 -13.25
N ASP A 12 11.67 12.57 -13.76
CA ASP A 12 11.84 11.84 -15.02
C ASP A 12 11.51 10.35 -14.85
N LYS A 13 11.77 9.81 -13.64
CA LYS A 13 11.56 8.39 -13.30
C LYS A 13 10.26 8.14 -12.54
N VAL A 14 9.86 9.07 -11.67
CA VAL A 14 8.73 8.92 -10.75
C VAL A 14 7.48 9.55 -11.39
N PRO A 15 6.41 8.77 -11.64
CA PRO A 15 5.15 9.34 -12.13
C PRO A 15 4.54 10.30 -11.10
N GLU A 16 3.97 11.40 -11.59
CA GLU A 16 3.38 12.46 -10.75
C GLU A 16 2.35 11.93 -9.74
N ILE A 17 1.56 10.92 -10.10
CA ILE A 17 0.58 10.36 -9.18
C ILE A 17 1.24 9.86 -7.87
N PHE A 18 2.42 9.24 -7.93
CA PHE A 18 3.12 8.77 -6.73
C PHE A 18 3.56 9.93 -5.82
N THR A 19 3.91 11.09 -6.38
CA THR A 19 4.30 12.26 -5.59
C THR A 19 3.10 12.83 -4.83
N ARG A 20 1.90 12.75 -5.40
CA ARG A 20 0.65 13.17 -4.76
C ARG A 20 0.23 12.24 -3.62
N HIS A 21 0.68 10.98 -3.63
CA HIS A 21 0.45 10.03 -2.55
C HIS A 21 1.46 10.09 -1.39
N LEU A 22 2.50 10.95 -1.47
CA LEU A 22 3.48 11.16 -0.39
C LEU A 22 2.81 11.59 0.91
N GLY A 23 3.47 11.39 2.06
CA GLY A 23 2.95 11.75 3.38
C GLY A 23 2.27 10.60 4.11
N THR A 24 1.55 10.90 5.20
CA THR A 24 0.90 9.90 6.04
C THR A 24 -0.59 9.86 5.82
N TRP A 25 -1.12 8.66 5.63
CA TRP A 25 -2.54 8.38 5.39
C TRP A 25 -3.06 7.48 6.49
N LYS A 26 -4.29 7.71 6.96
CA LYS A 26 -4.93 6.87 7.98
C LYS A 26 -6.35 6.52 7.56
N GLY A 27 -6.74 5.26 7.78
CA GLY A 27 -8.07 4.75 7.45
C GLY A 27 -8.41 3.47 8.20
N GLU A 28 -9.65 3.03 8.05
CA GLU A 28 -10.13 1.74 8.54
C GLU A 28 -10.10 0.71 7.41
N PHE A 29 -9.34 -0.36 7.62
CA PHE A 29 -9.25 -1.49 6.72
C PHE A 29 -10.43 -2.42 6.99
N ILE A 30 -11.31 -2.60 6.01
CA ILE A 30 -12.47 -3.50 6.08
C ILE A 30 -12.17 -4.72 5.21
N LYS A 31 -12.22 -5.92 5.77
CA LYS A 31 -12.08 -7.18 5.04
C LYS A 31 -13.44 -7.85 4.86
N THR A 32 -13.66 -8.44 3.69
CA THR A 32 -14.83 -9.26 3.39
C THR A 32 -14.45 -10.72 3.19
N ASP A 33 -15.45 -11.61 3.32
CA ASP A 33 -15.38 -12.97 2.81
C ASP A 33 -15.44 -12.99 1.26
N THR A 34 -15.44 -14.20 0.68
CA THR A 34 -15.51 -14.43 -0.77
C THR A 34 -16.87 -14.12 -1.39
N ARG A 35 -17.88 -13.77 -0.58
CA ARG A 35 -19.23 -13.37 -1.00
C ARG A 35 -19.47 -11.87 -0.79
N GLY A 36 -18.50 -11.15 -0.25
CA GLY A 36 -18.59 -9.72 0.04
C GLY A 36 -19.26 -9.40 1.38
N HIS A 37 -19.49 -10.39 2.25
CA HIS A 37 -19.95 -10.10 3.61
C HIS A 37 -18.79 -9.60 4.46
N PHE A 38 -19.09 -8.70 5.39
CA PHE A 38 -18.12 -8.23 6.39
C PHE A 38 -17.52 -9.41 7.17
N ASP A 39 -16.19 -9.44 7.25
CA ASP A 39 -15.42 -10.39 8.08
C ASP A 39 -14.89 -9.67 9.33
N ARG A 40 -14.09 -8.62 9.12
CA ARG A 40 -13.45 -7.85 10.20
C ARG A 40 -12.97 -6.48 9.74
N SER A 41 -12.63 -5.62 10.69
CA SER A 41 -11.92 -4.37 10.43
C SER A 41 -10.80 -4.06 11.44
N PHE A 42 -9.87 -3.20 11.04
CA PHE A 42 -8.77 -2.70 11.86
C PHE A 42 -8.24 -1.38 11.29
N PHE A 43 -7.58 -0.55 12.10
CA PHE A 43 -7.05 0.73 11.61
C PHE A 43 -5.65 0.56 11.03
N GLY A 44 -5.37 1.31 9.96
CA GLY A 44 -4.06 1.38 9.32
C GLY A 44 -3.58 2.83 9.20
N SER A 45 -2.29 3.06 9.39
CA SER A 45 -1.60 4.27 8.92
C SER A 45 -0.43 3.95 8.00
N PHE A 46 -0.28 4.73 6.94
CA PHE A 46 0.64 4.47 5.83
C PHE A 46 1.43 5.73 5.54
N SER A 47 2.70 5.74 5.91
CA SER A 47 3.59 6.86 5.65
C SER A 47 4.47 6.54 4.44
N THR A 48 4.51 7.45 3.48
CA THR A 48 5.19 7.25 2.18
C THR A 48 6.13 8.39 1.86
N TRP A 49 7.34 8.08 1.40
CA TRP A 49 8.39 9.03 1.05
C TRP A 49 9.16 8.57 -0.18
N ILE A 50 9.66 9.52 -0.98
CA ILE A 50 10.47 9.25 -2.18
C ILE A 50 11.69 10.17 -2.19
N GLU A 51 12.88 9.59 -2.35
CA GLU A 51 14.17 10.28 -2.50
C GLU A 51 14.82 9.82 -3.82
N GLY A 52 14.91 10.71 -4.81
CA GLY A 52 15.30 10.36 -6.17
C GLY A 52 14.30 9.36 -6.77
N SER A 53 14.79 8.17 -7.13
CA SER A 53 13.97 7.04 -7.58
C SER A 53 13.70 5.99 -6.49
N HIS A 54 14.12 6.23 -5.25
CA HIS A 54 13.90 5.29 -4.15
C HIS A 54 12.58 5.59 -3.45
N TYR A 55 11.72 4.59 -3.36
CA TYR A 55 10.45 4.63 -2.63
C TYR A 55 10.62 4.00 -1.25
N ARG A 56 10.01 4.60 -0.23
CA ARG A 56 9.90 4.02 1.12
C ARG A 56 8.48 4.15 1.64
N GLN A 57 8.00 3.12 2.32
CA GLN A 57 6.71 3.13 2.99
C GLN A 57 6.73 2.34 4.31
N VAL A 58 6.05 2.89 5.31
CA VAL A 58 5.79 2.24 6.59
C VAL A 58 4.29 2.09 6.77
N ASN A 59 3.86 0.86 7.04
CA ASN A 59 2.47 0.56 7.39
C ASN A 59 2.41 0.22 8.87
N ASN A 60 1.54 0.89 9.62
CA ASN A 60 1.20 0.54 10.99
C ASN A 60 -0.25 0.09 11.05
N TYR A 61 -0.50 -1.05 11.68
CA TYR A 61 -1.84 -1.58 11.92
C TYR A 61 -2.13 -1.63 13.41
N GLU A 62 -3.36 -1.28 13.79
CA GLU A 62 -3.89 -1.37 15.15
C GLU A 62 -5.14 -2.27 15.14
N TYR A 63 -5.07 -3.37 15.89
CA TYR A 63 -6.13 -4.38 15.95
C TYR A 63 -7.04 -4.18 17.17
N SER A 64 -8.23 -4.80 17.14
CA SER A 64 -9.24 -4.66 18.20
C SER A 64 -8.80 -5.20 19.56
N ASP A 65 -7.85 -6.13 19.59
CA ASP A 65 -7.25 -6.66 20.82
C ASP A 65 -6.15 -5.76 21.41
N GLY A 66 -5.90 -4.60 20.79
CA GLY A 66 -4.87 -3.64 21.18
C GLY A 66 -3.47 -3.97 20.64
N SER A 67 -3.31 -5.10 19.94
CA SER A 67 -2.05 -5.43 19.30
C SER A 67 -1.73 -4.50 18.13
N ARG A 68 -0.44 -4.38 17.80
CA ARG A 68 0.06 -3.52 16.75
C ARG A 68 1.06 -4.25 15.86
N LEU A 69 1.03 -3.94 14.57
CA LEU A 69 1.99 -4.47 13.59
C LEU A 69 2.55 -3.33 12.76
N GLN A 70 3.88 -3.23 12.69
CA GLN A 70 4.58 -2.32 11.78
C GLN A 70 5.27 -3.12 10.67
N LEU A 71 5.05 -2.73 9.42
CA LEU A 71 5.70 -3.29 8.24
C LEU A 71 6.46 -2.21 7.49
N ASN A 72 7.65 -2.55 7.01
CA ASN A 72 8.49 -1.65 6.22
C ASN A 72 8.64 -2.18 4.81
N PHE A 73 8.45 -1.30 3.84
CA PHE A 73 8.58 -1.56 2.42
C PHE A 73 9.49 -0.52 1.79
N GLU A 74 10.30 -0.99 0.86
CA GLU A 74 11.20 -0.17 0.07
C GLU A 74 11.01 -0.56 -1.40
N GLY A 75 11.39 0.33 -2.31
CA GLY A 75 11.35 0.03 -3.73
C GLY A 75 12.15 1.00 -4.58
N GLU A 76 12.34 0.64 -5.84
CA GLU A 76 13.06 1.44 -6.81
C GLU A 76 12.20 1.64 -8.07
N PHE A 77 12.13 2.88 -8.55
CA PHE A 77 11.48 3.22 -9.81
C PHE A 77 12.40 2.91 -11.00
N GLU A 78 11.95 1.98 -11.85
CA GLU A 78 12.56 1.65 -13.12
C GLU A 78 11.49 1.73 -14.22
N ASN A 79 11.77 2.48 -15.30
CA ASN A 79 10.81 2.69 -16.39
C ASN A 79 9.41 3.12 -15.89
N ARG A 80 9.35 4.02 -14.91
CA ARG A 80 8.11 4.55 -14.32
C ARG A 80 7.26 3.52 -13.54
N ILE A 81 7.82 2.35 -13.25
CA ILE A 81 7.22 1.30 -12.41
C ILE A 81 8.10 1.17 -11.17
N VAL A 82 7.49 1.14 -9.99
CA VAL A 82 8.23 0.86 -8.75
C VAL A 82 8.20 -0.63 -8.48
N ASN A 83 9.39 -1.22 -8.30
CA ASN A 83 9.57 -2.59 -7.84
C ASN A 83 9.83 -2.55 -6.34
N PHE A 84 9.02 -3.27 -5.55
CA PHE A 84 9.13 -3.27 -4.09
C PHE A 84 9.73 -4.55 -3.55
N PHE A 85 10.39 -4.38 -2.40
CA PHE A 85 10.82 -5.44 -1.50
C PHE A 85 10.42 -5.05 -0.06
N SER A 86 10.53 -6.02 0.85
CA SER A 86 10.21 -5.79 2.26
C SER A 86 11.31 -6.31 3.17
N ASN A 87 11.67 -5.49 4.16
CA ASN A 87 12.52 -5.94 5.26
C ASN A 87 11.73 -6.79 6.27
N SER A 88 10.40 -6.80 6.18
CA SER A 88 9.50 -7.55 7.06
C SER A 88 9.14 -8.94 6.51
N TYR A 89 9.29 -9.17 5.21
CA TYR A 89 8.98 -10.43 4.54
C TYR A 89 10.04 -10.72 3.47
N SER A 90 10.87 -11.73 3.71
CA SER A 90 12.02 -12.06 2.85
C SER A 90 11.66 -12.49 1.43
N ASP A 91 10.43 -12.99 1.24
CA ASP A 91 9.92 -13.50 -0.03
C ASP A 91 8.87 -12.58 -0.67
N PHE A 92 8.70 -11.38 -0.10
CA PHE A 92 7.79 -10.40 -0.65
C PHE A 92 8.36 -9.79 -1.93
N SER A 93 7.50 -9.69 -2.94
CA SER A 93 7.78 -8.99 -4.19
C SER A 93 6.54 -8.23 -4.60
N ALA A 94 6.69 -6.99 -5.04
CA ALA A 94 5.59 -6.24 -5.61
C ALA A 94 6.02 -5.32 -6.75
N ILE A 95 5.04 -4.91 -7.53
CA ILE A 95 5.15 -3.82 -8.48
C ILE A 95 3.98 -2.86 -8.31
N ALA A 96 4.20 -1.57 -8.56
CA ALA A 96 3.12 -0.62 -8.76
C ALA A 96 3.42 0.33 -9.92
N TRP A 97 2.36 0.76 -10.58
CA TRP A 97 2.44 1.61 -11.76
C TRP A 97 1.28 2.59 -11.81
N ASP A 98 1.52 3.70 -12.50
CA ASP A 98 0.50 4.69 -12.83
C ASP A 98 -0.49 4.08 -13.84
N ALA A 99 -1.75 3.93 -13.43
CA ALA A 99 -2.83 3.40 -14.26
C ALA A 99 -3.66 4.52 -14.93
N GLY A 100 -3.25 5.79 -14.76
CA GLY A 100 -4.02 6.95 -15.17
C GLY A 100 -5.21 7.21 -14.24
N HIS A 101 -5.96 8.29 -14.53
CA HIS A 101 -7.18 8.65 -13.80
C HIS A 101 -7.00 8.63 -12.27
N GLU A 102 -5.94 9.27 -11.78
CA GLU A 102 -5.66 9.40 -10.34
C GLU A 102 -5.47 8.05 -9.62
N THR A 103 -5.12 6.99 -10.36
CA THR A 103 -5.07 5.63 -9.85
C THR A 103 -3.70 5.00 -10.01
N ILE A 104 -3.21 4.43 -8.92
CA ILE A 104 -2.07 3.52 -8.91
C ILE A 104 -2.61 2.09 -8.87
N CYS A 105 -2.08 1.22 -9.74
CA CYS A 105 -2.29 -0.22 -9.63
C CYS A 105 -1.07 -0.85 -8.97
N TYR A 106 -1.32 -1.84 -8.12
CA TYR A 106 -0.30 -2.55 -7.36
C TYR A 106 -0.57 -4.05 -7.42
N ARG A 107 0.49 -4.84 -7.55
CA ARG A 107 0.43 -6.31 -7.45
C ARG A 107 1.57 -6.78 -6.56
N SER A 108 1.27 -7.61 -5.57
CA SER A 108 2.31 -8.24 -4.76
C SER A 108 2.08 -9.71 -4.49
N THR A 109 3.15 -10.38 -4.10
CA THR A 109 3.16 -11.75 -3.64
C THR A 109 3.93 -11.88 -2.34
N LYS A 110 3.51 -12.80 -1.47
CA LYS A 110 4.26 -13.29 -0.31
C LYS A 110 3.79 -14.68 0.08
N THR A 111 4.56 -15.41 0.84
CA THR A 111 4.14 -16.67 1.46
C THR A 111 3.59 -16.41 2.85
N GLN A 112 2.46 -17.03 3.16
CA GLN A 112 1.88 -17.04 4.49
C GLN A 112 1.22 -18.39 4.73
N ASP A 113 1.50 -19.02 5.87
CA ASP A 113 0.93 -20.32 6.26
C ASP A 113 1.09 -21.40 5.16
N ASN A 114 2.29 -21.49 4.57
CA ASN A 114 2.63 -22.39 3.45
C ASN A 114 1.78 -22.20 2.18
N ALA A 115 1.17 -21.02 2.00
CA ALA A 115 0.44 -20.66 0.78
C ALA A 115 1.02 -19.40 0.14
N LEU A 116 1.04 -19.38 -1.19
CA LEU A 116 1.33 -18.18 -1.95
C LEU A 116 0.11 -17.26 -1.89
N ILE A 117 0.29 -16.07 -1.32
CA ILE A 117 -0.72 -15.03 -1.31
C ILE A 117 -0.39 -14.01 -2.38
N THR A 118 -1.33 -13.77 -3.29
CA THR A 118 -1.25 -12.70 -4.29
C THR A 118 -2.25 -11.60 -3.92
N PHE A 119 -1.80 -10.36 -3.94
CA PHE A 119 -2.64 -9.19 -3.78
C PHE A 119 -2.67 -8.41 -5.08
N VAL A 120 -3.87 -7.96 -5.48
CA VAL A 120 -4.08 -7.01 -6.58
C VAL A 120 -4.83 -5.83 -5.99
N GLU A 121 -4.23 -4.66 -6.05
CA GLU A 121 -4.75 -3.45 -5.41
C GLU A 121 -4.86 -2.29 -6.40
N THR A 122 -5.90 -1.50 -6.21
CA THR A 122 -6.00 -0.13 -6.74
C THR A 122 -5.94 0.86 -5.60
N ILE A 123 -5.25 1.98 -5.82
CA ILE A 123 -5.16 3.12 -4.92
C ILE A 123 -5.59 4.34 -5.73
N THR A 124 -6.77 4.87 -5.44
CA THR A 124 -7.36 5.99 -6.20
C THR A 124 -7.43 7.24 -5.33
N LEU A 125 -6.80 8.32 -5.80
CA LEU A 125 -6.86 9.63 -5.17
C LEU A 125 -8.19 10.32 -5.53
N LEU A 126 -9.03 10.60 -4.53
CA LEU A 126 -10.31 11.29 -4.70
C LEU A 126 -10.16 12.81 -4.54
N SER A 127 -9.20 13.23 -3.71
CA SER A 127 -8.71 14.61 -3.59
C SER A 127 -7.33 14.59 -2.93
N GLU A 128 -6.66 15.75 -2.83
CA GLU A 128 -5.33 15.87 -2.22
C GLU A 128 -5.18 15.23 -0.83
N ASN A 129 -6.27 15.16 -0.06
CA ASN A 129 -6.28 14.63 1.31
C ASN A 129 -7.21 13.42 1.49
N HIS A 130 -7.70 12.83 0.40
CA HIS A 130 -8.64 11.73 0.45
C HIS A 130 -8.35 10.72 -0.65
N ARG A 131 -8.14 9.45 -0.28
CA ARG A 131 -7.99 8.35 -1.23
C ARG A 131 -8.75 7.12 -0.77
N VAL A 132 -8.97 6.20 -1.70
CA VAL A 132 -9.54 4.88 -1.44
C VAL A 132 -8.61 3.81 -1.98
N ARG A 133 -8.59 2.65 -1.33
CA ARG A 133 -7.91 1.46 -1.84
C ARG A 133 -8.86 0.29 -1.83
N SER A 134 -8.70 -0.58 -2.82
CA SER A 134 -9.38 -1.86 -2.87
C SER A 134 -8.39 -2.94 -3.25
N THR A 135 -8.37 -4.03 -2.49
CA THR A 135 -7.38 -5.09 -2.64
C THR A 135 -8.08 -6.44 -2.70
N GLN A 136 -7.91 -7.13 -3.82
CA GLN A 136 -8.28 -8.54 -3.94
C GLN A 136 -7.14 -9.39 -3.41
N ALA A 137 -7.47 -10.40 -2.60
CA ALA A 137 -6.52 -11.40 -2.14
C ALA A 137 -6.80 -12.74 -2.83
N PHE A 138 -5.73 -13.43 -3.21
CA PHE A 138 -5.78 -14.78 -3.76
C PHE A 138 -4.83 -15.67 -2.97
N LYS A 139 -5.33 -16.79 -2.45
CA LYS A 139 -4.55 -17.82 -1.77
C LYS A 139 -4.35 -18.99 -2.71
N ASN A 140 -3.11 -19.27 -3.11
CA ASN A 140 -2.77 -20.28 -4.12
C ASN A 140 -3.59 -20.11 -5.43
N GLY A 141 -3.79 -18.87 -5.85
CA GLY A 141 -4.58 -18.53 -7.04
C GLY A 141 -6.11 -18.59 -6.86
N VAL A 142 -6.61 -18.99 -5.68
CA VAL A 142 -8.03 -19.00 -5.36
C VAL A 142 -8.41 -17.70 -4.65
N PHE A 143 -9.47 -17.05 -5.10
CA PHE A 143 -9.98 -15.82 -4.48
C PHE A 143 -10.30 -16.02 -2.99
N ASP A 144 -9.72 -15.18 -2.14
CA ASP A 144 -9.76 -15.23 -0.67
C ASP A 144 -10.49 -14.02 -0.06
N GLY A 145 -11.17 -13.23 -0.91
CA GLY A 145 -11.93 -12.05 -0.51
C GLY A 145 -11.29 -10.73 -0.93
N ILE A 146 -11.92 -9.65 -0.47
CA ILE A 146 -11.53 -8.28 -0.80
C ILE A 146 -11.32 -7.52 0.51
N SER A 147 -10.46 -6.52 0.46
CA SER A 147 -10.43 -5.48 1.46
C SER A 147 -10.55 -4.10 0.85
N PHE A 148 -11.15 -3.19 1.61
CA PHE A 148 -11.32 -1.79 1.25
C PHE A 148 -10.77 -0.91 2.37
N ILE A 149 -10.25 0.25 2.01
CA ILE A 149 -9.88 1.28 2.97
C ILE A 149 -10.17 2.65 2.38
N GLU A 150 -10.91 3.47 3.12
CA GLU A 150 -11.02 4.91 2.88
C GLU A 150 -10.00 5.60 3.78
N GLU A 151 -9.12 6.42 3.19
CA GLU A 151 -8.00 7.04 3.89
C GLU A 151 -8.06 8.56 3.80
N LYS A 152 -7.79 9.21 4.93
CA LYS A 152 -7.52 10.65 4.98
C LYS A 152 -6.04 10.88 5.25
N ARG A 153 -5.49 11.92 4.62
CA ARG A 153 -4.14 12.38 4.94
C ARG A 153 -4.13 12.94 6.36
N ILE A 154 -3.14 12.57 7.14
CA ILE A 154 -2.89 13.09 8.49
C ILE A 154 -1.53 13.78 8.51
N ASN A 155 -1.48 14.93 9.19
CA ASN A 155 -0.29 15.78 9.28
C ASN A 155 0.80 15.13 10.14
#